data_AF-A0AAW9BCF9-F1
#
_entry.id   AF-A0AAW9BCF9-F1
#
_cell.length_a   1.000
_cell.length_b   1.000
_cell.length_c   1.000
_cell.angle_alpha   90.00
_cell.angle_beta   90.00
_cell.angle_gamma   90.00
#
_symmetry.space_group_name_H-M   'P 1'
#
loop_
_entity.id
_entity.type
_entity.pdbx_description
1 polymer ?
#
loop_
_entity_poly.entity_id
_entity_poly.type
_entity_poly.pdbx_seq_one_letter_code
_entity_poly.pdbx_strand_id
1 'polypeptide(L)'
;GMEKNLQYWGGDERGSDFAPEGSPIPSRDLPFCVPIATQCTHAVGVASALKIQGNHEAALVMCGDGGTSKGDFLESINCAGTWNIPLVFVVNNNQWAISVPRSLQCAAEFLSEKAKGAGIPGITVDGNDVVAMYDATMTALERARKGKGATLIEAVSYRLSDHTTADDA
;
A
#
# COMPACT_ATOMS: atom_id res chain seq x y z
N GLY A 1 3.69 -19.80 8.57
CA GLY A 1 2.92 -20.49 9.61
C GLY A 1 2.58 -19.50 10.71
N MET A 2 1.53 -19.77 11.50
CA MET A 2 1.09 -18.92 12.62
C MET A 2 2.22 -18.63 13.64
N GLU A 3 3.21 -19.52 13.74
CA GLU A 3 4.41 -19.36 14.56
C GLU A 3 5.22 -18.08 14.25
N LYS A 4 5.43 -17.75 12.97
CA LYS A 4 6.20 -16.55 12.60
C LYS A 4 5.51 -15.26 13.05
N ASN A 5 4.17 -15.22 12.99
CA ASN A 5 3.40 -14.11 13.51
C ASN A 5 3.59 -13.97 15.02
N LEU A 6 3.52 -15.08 15.77
CA LEU A 6 3.75 -15.06 17.21
C LEU A 6 5.20 -14.68 17.56
N GLN A 7 6.17 -15.09 16.76
CA GLN A 7 7.58 -14.72 16.91
C GLN A 7 7.78 -13.20 16.76
N TYR A 8 7.20 -12.60 15.71
CA TYR A 8 7.26 -11.15 15.50
C TYR A 8 6.63 -10.40 16.67
N TRP A 9 5.39 -10.76 17.04
CA TRP A 9 4.69 -10.12 18.16
C TRP A 9 5.29 -10.45 19.54
N GLY A 10 6.12 -11.48 19.63
CA GLY A 10 6.96 -11.81 20.78
C GLY A 10 8.25 -10.97 20.89
N GLY A 11 8.50 -10.06 19.93
CA GLY A 11 9.66 -9.16 19.92
C GLY A 11 10.87 -9.67 19.13
N ASP A 12 10.68 -10.66 18.25
CA ASP A 12 11.75 -11.19 17.40
C ASP A 12 11.50 -10.89 15.92
N GLU A 13 12.28 -9.94 15.39
CA GLU A 13 12.19 -9.43 14.01
C GLU A 13 12.36 -10.49 12.93
N ARG A 14 12.93 -11.66 13.23
CA ARG A 14 12.98 -12.80 12.29
C ARG A 14 11.58 -13.29 11.92
N GLY A 15 10.57 -13.03 12.78
CA GLY A 15 9.17 -13.31 12.49
C GLY A 15 8.60 -12.50 11.31
N SER A 16 9.28 -11.42 10.88
CA SER A 16 8.92 -10.63 9.70
C SER A 16 9.29 -11.31 8.37
N ASP A 17 9.94 -12.47 8.38
CA ASP A 17 10.16 -13.27 7.17
C ASP A 17 8.87 -14.02 6.79
N PHE A 18 8.04 -13.45 5.94
CA PHE A 18 6.76 -14.06 5.54
C PHE A 18 6.88 -15.20 4.51
N ALA A 19 8.10 -15.63 4.16
CA ALA A 19 8.29 -16.77 3.27
C ALA A 19 7.59 -18.02 3.82
N PRO A 20 6.86 -18.78 2.97
CA PRO A 20 6.35 -20.09 3.37
C PRO A 20 7.51 -20.97 3.86
N GLU A 21 7.25 -21.75 4.90
CA GLU A 21 8.26 -22.62 5.49
C GLU A 21 8.73 -23.66 4.45
N GLY A 22 10.06 -23.80 4.30
CA GLY A 22 10.64 -24.65 3.27
C GLY A 22 10.56 -24.10 1.84
N SER A 23 10.05 -22.87 1.63
CA SER A 23 10.08 -22.22 0.31
C SER A 23 11.53 -22.00 -0.14
N PRO A 24 11.92 -22.44 -1.35
CA PRO A 24 13.22 -22.11 -1.92
C PRO A 24 13.28 -20.64 -2.39
N ILE A 25 12.12 -19.98 -2.47
CA ILE A 25 11.99 -18.58 -2.85
C ILE A 25 11.93 -17.73 -1.57
N PRO A 26 12.82 -16.75 -1.39
CA PRO A 26 12.81 -15.87 -0.23
C PRO A 26 11.54 -15.01 -0.19
N SER A 27 11.21 -14.49 0.99
CA SER A 27 10.12 -13.51 1.13
C SER A 27 10.35 -12.33 0.21
N ARG A 28 9.26 -11.85 -0.39
CA ARG A 28 9.25 -10.64 -1.23
C ARG A 28 8.58 -9.47 -0.53
N ASP A 29 8.11 -9.71 0.69
CA ASP A 29 7.54 -8.71 1.57
C ASP A 29 8.66 -8.09 2.40
N LEU A 30 8.66 -6.75 2.48
CA LEU A 30 9.52 -6.02 3.39
C LEU A 30 9.03 -6.16 4.83
N PRO A 31 9.92 -6.06 5.83
CA PRO A 31 9.51 -6.09 7.23
C PRO A 31 8.53 -4.95 7.57
N PHE A 32 7.73 -5.16 8.61
CA PHE A 32 6.86 -4.11 9.12
C PHE A 32 7.67 -2.89 9.58
N CYS A 33 7.13 -1.69 9.34
CA CYS A 33 7.71 -0.45 9.84
C CYS A 33 6.63 0.42 10.51
N VAL A 34 6.96 0.98 11.66
CA VAL A 34 6.05 1.86 12.43
C VAL A 34 5.90 3.27 11.81
N PRO A 35 6.96 3.91 11.27
CA PRO A 35 6.81 5.23 10.66
C PRO A 35 5.82 5.22 9.49
N ILE A 36 4.81 6.08 9.57
CA ILE A 36 3.70 6.09 8.61
C ILE A 36 4.16 6.62 7.26
N ALA A 37 3.79 5.90 6.19
CA ALA A 37 3.98 6.21 4.77
C ALA A 37 5.42 6.16 4.24
N THR A 38 6.44 5.97 5.08
CA THR A 38 7.84 5.83 4.63
C THR A 38 8.04 4.62 3.72
N GLN A 39 7.23 3.57 3.88
CA GLN A 39 7.23 2.41 2.99
C GLN A 39 6.88 2.77 1.53
N CYS A 40 6.17 3.88 1.29
CA CYS A 40 5.87 4.34 -0.06
C CYS A 40 7.15 4.73 -0.82
N THR A 41 8.11 5.39 -0.16
CA THR A 41 9.36 5.81 -0.80
C THR A 41 10.28 4.60 -1.05
N HIS A 42 10.29 3.63 -0.13
CA HIS A 42 10.94 2.33 -0.36
C HIS A 42 10.35 1.61 -1.56
N ALA A 43 9.02 1.59 -1.71
CA ALA A 43 8.36 0.95 -2.85
C ALA A 43 8.68 1.63 -4.18
N VAL A 44 8.83 2.96 -4.20
CA VAL A 44 9.35 3.71 -5.37
C VAL A 44 10.75 3.23 -5.73
N GLY A 45 11.64 3.08 -4.74
CA GLY A 45 12.99 2.55 -4.95
C GLY A 45 12.99 1.14 -5.55
N VAL A 46 12.20 0.23 -4.97
CA VAL A 46 12.05 -1.16 -5.46
C VAL A 46 11.50 -1.18 -6.88
N ALA A 47 10.40 -0.48 -7.16
CA ALA A 47 9.80 -0.44 -8.50
C ALA A 47 10.74 0.18 -9.54
N SER A 48 11.52 1.19 -9.15
CA SER A 48 12.55 1.78 -10.01
C SER A 48 13.64 0.77 -10.34
N ALA A 49 14.11 0.00 -9.36
CA ALA A 49 15.09 -1.06 -9.58
C ALA A 49 14.55 -2.15 -10.53
N LEU A 50 13.30 -2.60 -10.34
CA LEU A 50 12.64 -3.57 -11.23
C LEU A 50 12.62 -3.08 -12.68
N LYS A 51 12.28 -1.80 -12.89
CA LYS A 51 12.29 -1.17 -14.22
C LYS A 51 13.70 -1.12 -14.82
N ILE A 52 14.69 -0.66 -14.05
CA ILE A 52 16.08 -0.54 -14.51
C ILE A 52 16.65 -1.91 -14.92
N GLN A 53 16.30 -2.96 -14.18
CA GLN A 53 16.74 -4.32 -14.45
C GLN A 53 15.96 -5.01 -15.60
N GLY A 54 14.90 -4.38 -16.11
CA GLY A 54 14.03 -4.99 -17.11
C GLY A 54 13.22 -6.18 -16.58
N ASN A 55 13.00 -6.26 -15.26
CA ASN A 55 12.19 -7.31 -14.67
C ASN A 55 10.69 -7.00 -14.87
N HIS A 56 9.93 -7.95 -15.43
CA HIS A 56 8.49 -7.81 -15.73
C HIS A 56 7.61 -8.03 -14.49
N GLU A 57 7.99 -7.34 -13.44
CA GLU A 57 7.58 -7.52 -12.05
C GLU A 57 7.08 -6.17 -11.53
N ALA A 58 6.28 -6.17 -10.46
CA ALA A 58 5.72 -4.93 -9.91
C ALA A 58 5.80 -4.95 -8.39
N ALA A 59 6.02 -3.77 -7.81
CA ALA A 59 5.89 -3.57 -6.38
C ALA A 59 4.45 -3.16 -6.04
N LEU A 60 3.97 -3.58 -4.87
CA LEU A 60 2.72 -3.11 -4.28
C LEU A 60 3.03 -2.54 -2.91
N VAL A 61 2.41 -1.42 -2.57
CA VAL A 61 2.56 -0.79 -1.27
C VAL A 61 1.21 -0.37 -0.71
N MET A 62 1.04 -0.54 0.59
CA MET A 62 -0.19 -0.19 1.30
C MET A 62 0.03 0.94 2.31
N CYS A 63 -0.97 1.79 2.48
CA CYS A 63 -1.07 2.71 3.61
C CYS A 63 -2.55 2.95 3.99
N GLY A 64 -2.82 3.51 5.17
CA GLY A 64 -4.16 3.94 5.57
C GLY A 64 -4.52 5.33 5.03
N ASP A 65 -5.78 5.74 5.14
CA ASP A 65 -6.27 7.07 4.75
C ASP A 65 -5.45 8.21 5.37
N GLY A 66 -5.20 8.18 6.69
CA GLY A 66 -4.34 9.16 7.35
C GLY A 66 -2.89 9.16 6.86
N GLY A 67 -2.39 8.03 6.35
CA GLY A 67 -1.07 7.93 5.74
C GLY A 67 -0.95 8.76 4.46
N THR A 68 -2.05 8.98 3.74
CA THR A 68 -2.08 9.78 2.52
C THR A 68 -1.88 11.29 2.75
N SER A 69 -1.88 11.72 4.02
CA SER A 69 -1.58 13.09 4.44
C SER A 69 -0.08 13.32 4.72
N LYS A 70 0.75 12.25 4.71
CA LYS A 70 2.20 12.38 4.86
C LYS A 70 2.86 12.82 3.55
N GLY A 71 3.93 13.60 3.68
CA GLY A 71 4.74 14.06 2.54
C GLY A 71 5.28 12.89 1.72
N ASP A 72 5.74 11.84 2.40
CA ASP A 72 6.26 10.61 1.77
C ASP A 72 5.29 10.01 0.75
N PHE A 73 3.98 10.02 1.04
CA PHE A 73 2.97 9.51 0.11
C PHE A 73 2.88 10.39 -1.15
N LEU A 74 2.79 11.70 -0.98
CA LEU A 74 2.65 12.65 -2.09
C LEU A 74 3.90 12.68 -2.98
N GLU A 75 5.09 12.66 -2.38
CA GLU A 75 6.35 12.54 -3.11
C GLU A 75 6.40 11.21 -3.89
N SER A 76 5.99 10.11 -3.26
CA SER A 76 6.03 8.79 -3.89
C SER A 76 5.09 8.67 -5.10
N ILE A 77 3.84 9.14 -4.99
CA ILE A 77 2.92 9.10 -6.13
C ILE A 77 3.42 9.98 -7.28
N ASN A 78 3.98 11.15 -6.99
CA ASN A 78 4.51 12.06 -7.99
C ASN A 78 5.74 11.47 -8.71
N CYS A 79 6.67 10.87 -7.97
CA CYS A 79 7.79 10.11 -8.52
C CYS A 79 7.29 8.96 -9.40
N ALA A 80 6.29 8.21 -8.93
CA ALA A 80 5.78 7.05 -9.66
C ALA A 80 5.17 7.43 -11.02
N GLY A 81 4.44 8.54 -11.08
CA GLY A 81 3.92 9.09 -12.32
C GLY A 81 5.01 9.59 -13.26
N THR A 82 5.92 10.42 -12.75
CA THR A 82 7.02 11.00 -13.53
C THR A 82 7.93 9.93 -14.12
N TRP A 83 8.26 8.90 -13.34
CA TRP A 83 9.21 7.87 -13.74
C TRP A 83 8.57 6.70 -14.48
N ASN A 84 7.24 6.64 -14.55
CA ASN A 84 6.48 5.55 -15.18
C ASN A 84 7.00 4.17 -14.74
N ILE A 85 7.00 3.92 -13.42
CA ILE A 85 7.54 2.71 -12.77
C ILE A 85 6.44 1.69 -12.45
N PRO A 86 6.77 0.38 -12.35
CA PRO A 86 5.80 -0.69 -12.09
C PRO A 86 5.41 -0.74 -10.60
N LEU A 87 4.54 0.17 -10.18
CA LEU A 87 4.14 0.34 -8.78
C LEU A 87 2.62 0.45 -8.60
N VAL A 88 2.06 -0.32 -7.67
CA VAL A 88 0.65 -0.18 -7.26
C VAL A 88 0.59 0.34 -5.83
N PHE A 89 -0.15 1.42 -5.62
CA PHE A 89 -0.49 1.92 -4.29
C PHE A 89 -1.89 1.43 -3.92
N VAL A 90 -2.06 0.94 -2.70
CA VAL A 90 -3.37 0.61 -2.14
C VAL A 90 -3.57 1.42 -0.86
N VAL A 91 -4.56 2.29 -0.86
CA VAL A 91 -5.00 3.05 0.31
C VAL A 91 -6.16 2.31 0.93
N ASN A 92 -5.98 1.80 2.15
CA ASN A 92 -7.08 1.32 2.97
C ASN A 92 -7.76 2.53 3.63
N ASN A 93 -8.86 2.99 3.02
CA ASN A 93 -9.66 4.07 3.56
C ASN A 93 -10.71 3.48 4.50
N ASN A 94 -10.35 3.36 5.78
CA ASN A 94 -11.21 2.77 6.82
C ASN A 94 -11.99 3.84 7.63
N GLN A 95 -12.05 5.06 7.10
CA GLN A 95 -12.68 6.25 7.64
C GLN A 95 -12.00 6.94 8.84
N TRP A 96 -10.92 6.38 9.40
CA TRP A 96 -10.34 6.85 10.66
C TRP A 96 -8.82 6.72 10.77
N ALA A 97 -8.17 7.84 11.09
CA ALA A 97 -6.78 7.89 11.54
C ALA A 97 -6.72 8.12 13.06
N ILE A 98 -6.60 7.03 13.84
CA ILE A 98 -6.75 7.04 15.31
C ILE A 98 -8.16 7.56 15.67
N SER A 99 -8.27 8.82 16.06
CA SER A 99 -9.50 9.54 16.42
C SER A 99 -9.93 10.58 15.38
N VAL A 100 -9.14 10.78 14.33
CA VAL A 100 -9.41 11.80 13.31
C VAL A 100 -10.23 11.17 12.17
N PRO A 101 -11.48 11.62 11.95
CA PRO A 101 -12.29 11.12 10.85
C PRO A 101 -11.73 11.58 9.50
N ARG A 102 -12.00 10.80 8.45
CA ARG A 102 -11.59 11.07 7.06
C ARG A 102 -11.88 12.52 6.64
N SER A 103 -13.06 13.05 6.96
CA SER A 103 -13.47 14.41 6.58
C SER A 103 -12.54 15.54 7.09
N LEU A 104 -11.78 15.30 8.16
CA LEU A 104 -10.78 16.24 8.68
C LEU A 104 -9.37 15.99 8.12
N GLN A 105 -9.13 14.87 7.44
CA GLN A 105 -7.84 14.53 6.83
C GLN A 105 -7.68 15.13 5.43
N CYS A 106 -8.71 15.07 4.60
CA CYS A 106 -8.65 15.53 3.21
C CYS A 106 -10.02 16.01 2.72
N ALA A 107 -10.01 17.12 1.97
CA ALA A 107 -11.22 17.73 1.42
C ALA A 107 -11.68 17.11 0.08
N ALA A 108 -10.83 16.33 -0.60
CA ALA A 108 -11.21 15.62 -1.83
C ALA A 108 -12.39 14.67 -1.55
N GLU A 109 -13.19 14.30 -2.54
CA GLU A 109 -14.28 13.32 -2.31
C GLU A 109 -13.71 11.89 -2.15
N PHE A 110 -12.73 11.55 -2.98
CA PHE A 110 -12.04 10.26 -2.98
C PHE A 110 -10.53 10.47 -2.84
N LEU A 111 -9.87 9.64 -2.04
CA LEU A 111 -8.40 9.71 -1.91
C LEU A 111 -7.70 9.26 -3.20
N SER A 112 -8.36 8.43 -4.02
CA SER A 112 -7.87 8.07 -5.35
C SER A 112 -7.66 9.28 -6.27
N GLU A 113 -8.33 10.42 -6.02
CA GLU A 113 -8.18 11.63 -6.83
C GLU A 113 -6.79 12.26 -6.72
N LYS A 114 -6.03 11.98 -5.65
CA LYS A 114 -4.63 12.41 -5.52
C LYS A 114 -3.77 11.89 -6.69
N ALA A 115 -4.14 10.76 -7.30
CA ALA A 115 -3.50 10.22 -8.49
C ALA A 115 -3.53 11.18 -9.68
N LYS A 116 -4.58 12.01 -9.81
CA LYS A 116 -4.74 12.97 -10.91
C LYS A 116 -3.56 13.96 -10.92
N GLY A 117 -3.12 14.44 -9.76
CA GLY A 117 -1.99 15.35 -9.63
C GLY A 117 -0.65 14.74 -10.03
N ALA A 118 -0.52 13.41 -9.95
CA ALA A 118 0.65 12.66 -10.37
C ALA A 118 0.56 12.12 -11.81
N GLY A 119 -0.58 12.32 -12.51
CA GLY A 119 -0.78 11.80 -13.86
C GLY A 119 -0.88 10.27 -13.95
N ILE A 120 -1.26 9.59 -12.86
CA ILE A 120 -1.47 8.13 -12.83
C ILE A 120 -2.96 7.79 -12.68
N PRO A 121 -3.42 6.59 -13.10
CA PRO A 121 -4.77 6.14 -12.82
C PRO A 121 -5.05 6.06 -11.31
N GLY A 122 -6.19 6.63 -10.89
CA GLY A 122 -6.77 6.45 -9.57
C GLY A 122 -8.09 5.70 -9.70
N ILE A 123 -8.29 4.64 -8.92
CA ILE A 123 -9.52 3.87 -8.86
C ILE A 123 -10.01 3.77 -7.42
N THR A 124 -11.32 3.89 -7.21
CA THR A 124 -11.97 3.69 -5.91
C THR A 124 -12.85 2.45 -6.01
N VAL A 125 -12.75 1.56 -5.03
CA VAL A 125 -13.49 0.29 -4.97
C VAL A 125 -14.04 0.05 -3.56
N ASP A 126 -15.08 -0.77 -3.46
CA ASP A 126 -15.55 -1.28 -2.17
C ASP A 126 -14.49 -2.22 -1.58
N GLY A 127 -13.86 -1.79 -0.48
CA GLY A 127 -12.81 -2.54 0.20
C GLY A 127 -13.33 -3.77 0.95
N ASN A 128 -14.65 -3.91 1.11
CA ASN A 128 -15.28 -5.09 1.71
C ASN A 128 -15.73 -6.12 0.65
N ASP A 129 -15.70 -5.76 -0.63
CA ASP A 129 -15.92 -6.69 -1.74
C ASP A 129 -14.58 -7.31 -2.17
N VAL A 130 -14.35 -8.56 -1.75
CA VAL A 130 -13.14 -9.32 -2.08
C VAL A 130 -12.94 -9.52 -3.59
N VAL A 131 -14.03 -9.62 -4.36
CA VAL A 131 -13.97 -9.83 -5.81
C VAL A 131 -13.54 -8.53 -6.48
N ALA A 132 -14.13 -7.40 -6.07
CA ALA A 132 -13.75 -6.08 -6.56
C ALA A 132 -12.28 -5.75 -6.24
N MET A 133 -11.84 -6.03 -5.01
CA MET A 133 -10.45 -5.85 -4.59
C MET A 133 -9.47 -6.72 -5.39
N TYR A 134 -9.84 -7.98 -5.63
CA TYR A 134 -9.01 -8.89 -6.42
C TYR A 134 -8.87 -8.40 -7.86
N ASP A 135 -9.98 -8.07 -8.52
CA ASP A 135 -9.99 -7.61 -9.91
C ASP A 135 -9.19 -6.31 -10.09
N ALA A 136 -9.45 -5.32 -9.24
CA ALA A 136 -8.75 -4.03 -9.26
C ALA A 136 -7.24 -4.19 -9.05
N THR A 137 -6.85 -5.00 -8.07
CA THR A 137 -5.44 -5.24 -7.74
C THR A 137 -4.72 -5.98 -8.86
N MET A 138 -5.33 -7.06 -9.38
CA MET A 138 -4.73 -7.85 -10.45
C MET A 138 -4.61 -7.05 -11.74
N THR A 139 -5.63 -6.26 -12.09
CA THR A 139 -5.61 -5.36 -13.25
C THR A 139 -4.51 -4.30 -13.12
N ALA A 140 -4.37 -3.67 -11.96
CA ALA A 140 -3.33 -2.68 -11.70
C ALA A 140 -1.92 -3.29 -11.76
N LEU A 141 -1.73 -4.47 -11.18
CA LEU A 141 -0.46 -5.19 -11.23
C LEU A 141 -0.10 -5.63 -12.65
N GLU A 142 -1.06 -6.14 -13.42
CA GLU A 142 -0.84 -6.50 -14.82
C GLU A 142 -0.45 -5.28 -15.66
N ARG A 143 -1.13 -4.15 -15.45
CA ARG A 143 -0.78 -2.87 -16.09
C ARG A 143 0.66 -2.46 -15.74
N ALA A 144 1.02 -2.49 -14.47
CA ALA A 144 2.35 -2.14 -13.99
C ALA A 144 3.44 -3.03 -14.63
N ARG A 145 3.27 -4.36 -14.60
CA ARG A 145 4.20 -5.34 -15.19
C ARG A 145 4.38 -5.17 -16.70
N LYS A 146 3.34 -4.71 -17.40
CA LYS A 146 3.38 -4.37 -18.83
C LYS A 146 4.04 -3.00 -19.13
N GLY A 147 4.64 -2.35 -18.14
CA GLY A 147 5.35 -1.07 -18.31
C GLY A 147 4.43 0.13 -18.51
N LYS A 148 3.13 -0.01 -18.20
CA LYS A 148 2.13 1.07 -18.34
C LYS A 148 2.04 1.97 -17.10
N GLY A 149 3.04 1.89 -16.22
CA GLY A 149 3.19 2.77 -15.06
C GLY A 149 2.33 2.38 -13.87
N ALA A 150 2.33 3.29 -12.91
CA ALA A 150 1.72 3.06 -11.61
C ALA A 150 0.19 3.17 -11.62
N THR A 151 -0.45 2.75 -10.52
CA THR A 151 -1.88 2.94 -10.27
C THR A 151 -2.11 3.13 -8.78
N LEU A 152 -3.06 4.01 -8.42
CA LEU A 152 -3.54 4.20 -7.05
C LEU A 152 -4.93 3.56 -6.91
N ILE A 153 -5.07 2.64 -5.96
CA ILE A 153 -6.33 2.02 -5.57
C ILE A 153 -6.72 2.59 -4.21
N GLU A 154 -7.91 3.13 -4.09
CA GLU A 154 -8.56 3.43 -2.82
C GLU A 154 -9.59 2.34 -2.52
N ALA A 155 -9.34 1.57 -1.47
CA ALA A 155 -10.27 0.58 -0.94
C ALA A 155 -11.09 1.23 0.17
N VAL A 156 -12.37 1.54 -0.11
CA VAL A 156 -13.27 2.16 0.86
C VAL A 156 -13.86 1.08 1.76
N SER A 157 -13.54 1.16 3.04
CA SER A 157 -14.01 0.24 4.08
C SER A 157 -14.32 1.04 5.35
N TYR A 158 -14.43 0.35 6.50
CA TYR A 158 -14.71 0.95 7.80
C TYR A 158 -13.94 0.22 8.92
N ARG A 159 -13.27 0.96 9.81
CA ARG A 159 -12.58 0.38 10.97
C ARG A 159 -13.62 0.00 12.04
N LEU A 160 -13.88 -1.30 12.19
CA LEU A 160 -14.92 -1.82 13.09
C LEU A 160 -14.55 -1.85 14.58
N SER A 161 -13.29 -1.57 14.92
CA SER A 161 -12.75 -1.67 16.28
C SER A 161 -11.83 -0.49 16.58
N ASP A 162 -11.39 -0.39 17.83
CA ASP A 162 -10.34 0.52 18.29
C ASP A 162 -9.10 0.51 17.38
N HIS A 163 -8.38 1.64 17.34
CA HIS A 163 -7.17 1.75 16.52
C HIS A 163 -6.08 0.76 16.95
N THR A 164 -5.92 0.60 18.26
CA THR A 164 -4.97 -0.31 18.92
C THR A 164 -5.53 -0.69 20.29
N THR A 165 -4.86 -1.59 21.02
CA THR A 165 -5.21 -1.93 22.40
C THR A 165 -5.05 -0.76 23.41
N ALA A 166 -4.52 0.38 22.98
CA ALA A 166 -4.37 1.59 23.79
C ALA A 166 -5.39 2.69 23.44
N ASP A 167 -6.32 2.39 22.54
CA ASP A 167 -7.37 3.30 22.06
C ASP A 167 -8.73 2.90 22.66
N ASP A 168 -9.67 3.84 22.74
CA ASP A 168 -11.04 3.67 23.25
C ASP A 168 -11.98 4.45 22.32
N ALA A 169 -12.58 3.75 21.35
CA ALA A 169 -13.25 4.33 20.18
C ALA A 169 -14.78 4.49 20.31
#